data_AF-W6TVL6-F1
#
_entry.id   AF-W6TVL6-F1
#
_cell.length_a   1.000
_cell.length_b   1.000
_cell.length_c   1.000
_cell.angle_alpha   90.00
_cell.angle_beta   90.00
_cell.angle_gamma   90.00
#
_symmetry.space_group_name_H-M   'P 1'
#
loop_
_entity.id
_entity.type
_entity.pdbx_description
1 polymer ?
#
loop_
_entity_poly.entity_id
_entity_poly.type
_entity_poly.pdbx_seq_one_letter_code
_entity_poly.pdbx_strand_id
1 'polypeptide(L)'
;VSGADILQAIAKSDKAADNEVAIDQAKNSAEIAAAKKESKDFGDALKDKDAIIAGGIALRAMAKGGKFASNNDDKSEHAVNGVASSAVNKTLSTLIIAIRNSVDSGLKKINEVLATVRQEDKSSEVTASVNSK
;
A
#
# COMPACT_ATOMS: atom_id res chain seq x y z
N VAL A 1 10.19 4.32 -9.54
CA VAL A 1 9.17 3.55 -8.77
C VAL A 1 8.09 4.47 -8.22
N SER A 2 6.82 4.20 -8.57
CA SER A 2 5.64 4.87 -8.03
C SER A 2 5.13 4.20 -6.75
N GLY A 3 4.23 4.86 -6.01
CA GLY A 3 3.59 4.24 -4.83
C GLY A 3 2.72 3.02 -5.19
N ALA A 4 2.14 3.00 -6.40
CA ALA A 4 1.37 1.87 -6.90
C ALA A 4 2.26 0.64 -7.16
N ASP A 5 3.45 0.84 -7.72
CA ASP A 5 4.41 -0.25 -7.94
C ASP A 5 4.86 -0.86 -6.61
N ILE A 6 5.14 0.00 -5.61
CA ILE A 6 5.53 -0.43 -4.26
C ILE A 6 4.39 -1.23 -3.60
N LEU A 7 3.17 -0.69 -3.62
CA LEU A 7 2.01 -1.35 -3.03
C LEU A 7 1.70 -2.68 -3.72
N GLN A 8 1.85 -2.76 -5.04
CA GLN A 8 1.70 -4.00 -5.78
C GLN A 8 2.78 -5.02 -5.42
N ALA A 9 4.04 -4.60 -5.28
CA ALA A 9 5.13 -5.47 -4.86
C ALA A 9 4.89 -6.05 -3.46
N ILE A 10 4.42 -5.22 -2.51
CA ILE A 10 4.03 -5.66 -1.18
C ILE A 10 2.86 -6.65 -1.25
N ALA A 11 1.81 -6.34 -2.00
CA ALA A 11 0.62 -7.18 -2.11
C ALA A 11 0.89 -8.55 -2.76
N LYS A 12 1.87 -8.62 -3.67
CA LYS A 12 2.33 -9.86 -4.31
C LYS A 12 3.41 -10.60 -3.53
N SER A 13 3.88 -10.03 -2.40
CA SER A 13 4.94 -10.65 -1.62
C SER A 13 4.43 -11.89 -0.91
N ASP A 14 5.22 -12.96 -0.95
CA ASP A 14 4.97 -14.13 -0.10
C ASP A 14 5.20 -13.78 1.37
N LYS A 15 4.76 -14.69 2.26
CA LYS A 15 5.16 -14.62 3.66
C LYS A 15 6.67 -14.78 3.75
N ALA A 16 7.32 -13.90 4.52
CA ALA A 16 8.72 -14.09 4.82
C ALA A 16 8.90 -15.45 5.51
N ALA A 17 9.90 -16.23 5.07
CA ALA A 17 10.39 -17.36 5.85
C ALA A 17 10.86 -16.85 7.23
N ASP A 18 10.83 -17.70 8.25
CA ASP A 18 11.09 -17.34 9.66
C ASP A 18 12.47 -16.70 9.86
N ASN A 19 12.59 -15.41 9.57
CA ASN A 19 13.66 -14.47 9.85
C ASN A 19 15.13 -14.93 9.65
N GLU A 20 15.42 -16.02 8.95
CA GLU A 20 16.78 -16.52 8.72
C GLU A 20 17.29 -16.24 7.30
N VAL A 21 16.48 -15.56 6.48
CA VAL A 21 16.86 -15.21 5.10
C VAL A 21 17.96 -14.14 5.12
N ALA A 22 19.05 -14.42 4.41
CA ALA A 22 20.10 -13.44 4.14
C ALA A 22 19.62 -12.46 3.06
N ILE A 23 20.06 -11.19 3.12
CA ILE A 23 19.54 -10.14 2.22
C ILE A 23 19.85 -10.42 0.74
N ASP A 24 20.91 -11.18 0.46
CA ASP A 24 21.29 -11.64 -0.89
C ASP A 24 20.41 -12.79 -1.42
N GLN A 25 19.69 -13.48 -0.54
CA GLN A 25 18.77 -14.57 -0.89
C GLN A 25 17.30 -14.12 -0.96
N ALA A 26 17.00 -12.91 -0.49
CA ALA A 26 15.65 -12.37 -0.52
C ALA A 26 15.15 -12.21 -1.97
N LYS A 27 13.90 -12.59 -2.20
CA LYS A 27 13.25 -12.58 -3.54
C LYS A 27 12.02 -11.68 -3.57
N ASN A 28 11.46 -11.34 -2.41
CA ASN A 28 10.26 -10.53 -2.27
C ASN A 28 10.41 -9.47 -1.16
N SER A 29 9.44 -8.55 -1.09
CA SER A 29 9.49 -7.41 -0.17
C SER A 29 9.45 -7.83 1.30
N ALA A 30 8.68 -8.87 1.65
CA ALA A 30 8.58 -9.35 3.02
C ALA A 30 9.89 -9.96 3.50
N GLU A 31 10.57 -10.77 2.66
CA GLU A 31 11.88 -11.35 2.97
C GLU A 31 12.94 -10.26 3.16
N ILE A 32 12.96 -9.22 2.33
CA ILE A 32 13.84 -8.06 2.51
C ILE A 32 13.58 -7.40 3.88
N ALA A 33 12.30 -7.24 4.24
CA ALA A 33 11.96 -6.62 5.51
C ALA A 33 12.40 -7.45 6.72
N ALA A 34 12.29 -8.78 6.63
CA ALA A 34 12.60 -9.74 7.69
C ALA A 34 14.07 -10.17 7.76
N ALA A 35 14.90 -9.85 6.76
CA ALA A 35 16.28 -10.32 6.67
C ALA A 35 17.10 -9.97 7.92
N LYS A 36 17.82 -10.96 8.47
CA LYS A 36 18.63 -10.82 9.70
C LYS A 36 20.13 -10.97 9.50
N LYS A 37 20.57 -11.57 8.38
CA LYS A 37 21.98 -11.95 8.18
C LYS A 37 22.73 -10.90 7.35
N GLU A 38 23.93 -10.56 7.80
CA GLU A 38 24.78 -9.50 7.24
C GLU A 38 25.42 -9.92 5.91
N SER A 39 24.66 -9.84 4.82
CA SER A 39 25.23 -9.58 3.49
C SER A 39 25.11 -8.08 3.21
N LYS A 40 26.08 -7.50 2.50
CA LYS A 40 26.10 -6.05 2.22
C LYS A 40 25.26 -5.65 1.02
N ASP A 41 25.02 -6.61 0.12
CA ASP A 41 24.40 -6.36 -1.18
C ASP A 41 23.17 -7.25 -1.39
N PHE A 42 22.24 -6.76 -2.20
CA PHE A 42 21.15 -7.57 -2.74
C PHE A 42 21.69 -8.59 -3.75
N GLY A 43 21.09 -9.78 -3.80
CA GLY A 43 21.47 -10.78 -4.79
C GLY A 43 20.93 -10.46 -6.18
N ASP A 44 21.44 -11.18 -7.19
CA ASP A 44 21.08 -10.98 -8.60
C ASP A 44 19.57 -11.10 -8.87
N ALA A 45 18.84 -11.85 -8.04
CA ALA A 45 17.39 -11.97 -8.12
C ALA A 45 16.63 -10.63 -7.97
N LEU A 46 17.28 -9.61 -7.40
CA LEU A 46 16.73 -8.29 -7.13
C LEU A 46 17.39 -7.16 -7.93
N LYS A 47 18.37 -7.45 -8.79
CA LYS A 47 19.27 -6.45 -9.43
C LYS A 47 18.56 -5.32 -10.19
N ASP A 48 17.34 -5.54 -10.66
CA ASP A 48 16.51 -4.54 -11.35
C ASP A 48 15.09 -4.48 -10.78
N LYS A 49 14.91 -4.88 -9.51
CA LYS A 49 13.59 -4.98 -8.86
C LYS A 49 13.37 -3.86 -7.86
N ASP A 50 13.50 -2.62 -8.33
CA ASP A 50 13.38 -1.42 -7.50
C ASP A 50 12.06 -1.37 -6.70
N ALA A 51 10.95 -1.83 -7.29
CA ALA A 51 9.65 -1.88 -6.62
C ALA A 51 9.63 -2.86 -5.44
N ILE A 52 10.29 -4.02 -5.59
CA ILE A 52 10.40 -5.03 -4.52
C ILE A 52 11.29 -4.51 -3.40
N ILE A 53 12.44 -3.90 -3.75
CA ILE A 53 13.38 -3.30 -2.80
C ILE A 53 12.69 -2.16 -2.03
N ALA A 54 12.04 -1.23 -2.73
CA ALA A 54 11.29 -0.15 -2.10
C ALA A 54 10.14 -0.66 -1.21
N GLY A 55 9.46 -1.75 -1.61
CA GLY A 55 8.46 -2.43 -0.78
C GLY A 55 9.06 -3.02 0.49
N GLY A 56 10.23 -3.66 0.39
CA GLY A 56 10.94 -4.19 1.56
C GLY A 56 11.41 -3.10 2.51
N ILE A 57 11.91 -1.98 1.99
CA ILE A 57 12.26 -0.79 2.77
C ILE A 57 11.02 -0.23 3.48
N ALA A 58 9.90 -0.05 2.77
CA ALA A 58 8.67 0.45 3.37
C ALA A 58 8.18 -0.47 4.49
N LEU A 59 8.13 -1.79 4.25
CA LEU A 59 7.74 -2.77 5.26
C LEU A 59 8.67 -2.75 6.48
N ARG A 60 9.99 -2.72 6.27
CA ARG A 60 10.95 -2.67 7.38
C ARG A 60 10.83 -1.39 8.19
N ALA A 61 10.64 -0.24 7.55
CA ALA A 61 10.46 1.03 8.22
C ALA A 61 9.17 1.09 9.06
N MET A 62 8.11 0.41 8.63
CA MET A 62 6.84 0.33 9.36
C MET A 62 6.83 -0.78 10.43
N ALA A 63 7.66 -1.81 10.28
CA ALA A 63 7.70 -2.95 11.20
C ALA A 63 8.25 -2.56 12.57
N LYS A 64 7.65 -3.13 13.62
CA LYS A 64 8.13 -2.95 14.99
C LYS A 64 9.57 -3.46 15.11
N GLY A 65 10.48 -2.59 15.55
CA GLY A 65 11.89 -2.92 15.70
C GLY A 65 12.69 -2.97 14.39
N GLY A 66 12.07 -2.60 13.26
CA GLY A 66 12.78 -2.45 12.00
C GLY A 66 13.81 -1.32 12.07
N LYS A 67 15.04 -1.64 11.65
CA LYS A 67 16.18 -0.73 11.64
C LYS A 67 16.98 -0.91 10.36
N PHE A 68 17.66 0.15 9.94
CA PHE A 68 18.58 0.15 8.82
C PHE A 68 20.00 0.37 9.33
N ALA A 69 20.95 -0.36 8.75
CA ALA A 69 22.35 -0.10 8.97
C ALA A 69 22.81 1.06 8.06
N SER A 70 23.67 1.92 8.57
CA SER A 70 24.34 2.97 7.81
C SER A 70 25.79 3.11 8.27
N ASN A 71 26.62 3.74 7.46
CA ASN A 71 27.93 4.21 7.96
C ASN A 71 27.71 5.23 9.08
N ASN A 72 28.71 5.35 9.96
CA ASN A 72 28.67 6.26 11.11
C ASN A 72 29.00 7.70 10.69
N ASP A 73 28.17 8.26 9.80
CA ASP A 73 28.23 9.63 9.35
C ASP A 73 26.81 10.18 9.08
N ASP A 74 26.61 11.48 9.35
CA ASP A 74 25.31 12.13 9.23
C ASP A 74 24.72 12.03 7.82
N LYS A 75 25.59 12.05 6.79
CA LYS A 75 25.15 11.99 5.39
C LYS A 75 24.47 10.66 5.08
N SER A 76 25.05 9.55 5.52
CA SER A 76 24.53 8.20 5.32
C SER A 76 23.25 7.99 6.12
N GLU A 77 23.19 8.48 7.37
CA GLU A 77 21.99 8.41 8.19
C GLU A 77 20.82 9.18 7.54
N HIS A 78 21.05 10.43 7.12
CA HIS A 78 20.02 11.23 6.45
C HIS A 78 19.56 10.62 5.12
N ALA A 79 20.46 10.01 4.35
CA ALA A 79 20.10 9.33 3.12
C ALA A 79 19.17 8.13 3.38
N VAL A 80 19.51 7.28 4.36
CA VAL A 80 18.69 6.12 4.75
C VAL A 80 17.33 6.56 5.26
N ASN A 81 17.28 7.58 6.13
CA ASN A 81 16.03 8.12 6.67
C ASN A 81 15.15 8.73 5.56
N GLY A 82 15.75 9.44 4.60
CA GLY A 82 15.05 10.01 3.45
C GLY A 82 14.44 8.93 2.56
N VAL A 83 15.19 7.87 2.26
CA VAL A 83 14.70 6.74 1.45
C VAL A 83 13.58 5.99 2.18
N ALA A 84 13.73 5.69 3.47
CA ALA A 84 12.71 5.03 4.28
C ALA A 84 11.42 5.85 4.33
N SER A 85 11.51 7.14 4.66
CA SER A 85 10.37 8.06 4.70
C SER A 85 9.68 8.18 3.34
N SER A 86 10.44 8.29 2.25
CA SER A 86 9.89 8.36 0.89
C SER A 86 9.12 7.10 0.50
N ALA A 87 9.69 5.91 0.79
CA ALA A 87 9.04 4.64 0.49
C ALA A 87 7.73 4.45 1.28
N VAL A 88 7.74 4.78 2.58
CA VAL A 88 6.53 4.75 3.44
C VAL A 88 5.48 5.74 2.93
N ASN A 89 5.85 6.99 2.69
CA ASN A 89 4.92 8.03 2.24
C ASN A 89 4.27 7.69 0.91
N LYS A 90 5.03 7.18 -0.06
CA LYS A 90 4.49 6.73 -1.35
C LYS A 90 3.51 5.58 -1.18
N THR A 91 3.85 4.59 -0.36
CA THR A 91 3.02 3.40 -0.11
C THR A 91 1.69 3.80 0.53
N LEU A 92 1.74 4.54 1.64
CA LEU A 92 0.55 4.94 2.39
C LEU A 92 -0.32 5.93 1.60
N SER A 93 0.27 6.90 0.90
CA SER A 93 -0.49 7.85 0.08
C SER A 93 -1.28 7.14 -1.01
N THR A 94 -0.68 6.16 -1.70
CA THR A 94 -1.39 5.38 -2.72
C THR A 94 -2.47 4.50 -2.10
N LEU A 95 -2.22 3.86 -0.96
CA LEU A 95 -3.22 3.07 -0.25
C LEU A 95 -4.44 3.91 0.16
N ILE A 96 -4.21 5.11 0.70
CA ILE A 96 -5.28 6.05 1.08
C ILE A 96 -6.12 6.45 -0.15
N ILE A 97 -5.49 6.76 -1.28
CA ILE A 97 -6.20 7.11 -2.52
C ILE A 97 -7.03 5.93 -3.02
N ALA A 98 -6.46 4.71 -3.02
CA ALA A 98 -7.17 3.50 -3.44
C ALA A 98 -8.43 3.27 -2.59
N ILE A 99 -8.31 3.35 -1.27
CA ILE A 99 -9.44 3.21 -0.34
C ILE A 99 -10.48 4.30 -0.61
N ARG A 100 -10.06 5.57 -0.75
CA ARG A 100 -10.97 6.69 -1.01
C ARG A 100 -11.76 6.48 -2.31
N ASN A 101 -11.11 6.05 -3.38
CA ASN A 101 -11.76 5.82 -4.67
C ASN A 101 -12.76 4.66 -4.59
N SER A 102 -12.44 3.59 -3.85
CA SER A 102 -13.36 2.47 -3.63
C SER A 102 -14.58 2.89 -2.82
N VAL A 103 -14.39 3.67 -1.75
CA VAL A 103 -15.48 4.20 -0.93
C VAL A 103 -16.35 5.18 -1.71
N ASP A 104 -15.75 6.13 -2.42
CA ASP A 104 -16.47 7.11 -3.26
C ASP A 104 -17.33 6.42 -4.32
N SER A 105 -16.78 5.42 -5.01
CA SER A 105 -17.53 4.62 -5.98
C SER A 105 -18.71 3.88 -5.35
N GLY A 106 -18.54 3.34 -4.15
CA GLY A 106 -19.63 2.71 -3.39
C GLY A 106 -20.72 3.70 -2.99
N LEU A 107 -20.34 4.86 -2.46
CA LEU A 107 -21.27 5.92 -2.05
C LEU A 107 -22.05 6.49 -3.24
N LYS A 108 -21.42 6.65 -4.40
CA LYS A 108 -22.10 7.07 -5.65
C LYS A 108 -23.21 6.11 -6.05
N LYS A 109 -22.93 4.80 -6.03
CA LYS A 109 -23.96 3.76 -6.32
C LYS A 109 -25.12 3.81 -5.33
N ILE A 110 -24.84 4.00 -4.05
CA ILE A 110 -25.89 4.16 -3.02
C ILE A 110 -26.76 5.39 -3.33
N ASN A 111 -26.14 6.51 -3.69
CA ASN A 111 -26.86 7.74 -4.02
C ASN A 111 -27.75 7.59 -5.28
N GLU A 112 -27.28 6.86 -6.30
CA GLU A 112 -28.08 6.53 -7.49
C GLU A 112 -29.32 5.70 -7.13
N VAL A 113 -29.16 4.64 -6.34
CA VAL A 113 -30.29 3.80 -5.88
C VAL A 113 -31.25 4.60 -4.99
N LEU A 114 -30.74 5.46 -4.10
CA LEU A 114 -31.60 6.30 -3.27
C LEU A 114 -32.42 7.29 -4.12
N ALA A 115 -31.85 7.80 -5.22
CA ALA A 115 -32.55 8.67 -6.14
C ALA A 115 -33.71 7.96 -6.85
N THR A 116 -33.57 6.67 -7.20
CA THR A 116 -34.66 5.90 -7.82
C THR A 116 -35.80 5.61 -6.84
N VAL A 117 -35.50 5.19 -5.61
CA VAL A 117 -36.53 4.95 -4.57
C VAL A 117 -37.33 6.22 -4.29
N ARG A 118 -36.66 7.37 -4.17
CA ARG A 118 -37.34 8.66 -3.97
C ARG A 118 -38.23 9.07 -5.14
N GLN A 119 -37.97 8.60 -6.36
CA GLN A 119 -38.85 8.85 -7.50
C GLN A 119 -40.09 7.95 -7.46
N GLU A 120 -39.95 6.69 -7.06
CA GLU A 120 -41.07 5.76 -6.88
C GLU A 120 -42.03 6.23 -5.78
N ASP A 121 -41.51 6.71 -4.64
CA ASP A 121 -42.33 7.26 -3.55
C ASP A 121 -43.14 8.48 -4.01
N LYS A 122 -42.53 9.38 -4.79
CA LYS A 122 -43.23 10.55 -5.36
C LYS A 122 -44.29 10.15 -6.38
N SER A 123 -44.02 9.15 -7.22
CA SER A 123 -45.00 8.63 -8.18
C SER A 123 -46.23 8.05 -7.46
N SER A 124 -46.00 7.37 -6.34
CA SER A 124 -47.05 6.80 -5.49
C SER A 124 -47.90 7.87 -4.81
N GLU A 125 -47.30 8.95 -4.31
CA GLU A 125 -48.05 10.11 -3.76
C GLU A 125 -48.89 10.83 -4.82
N VAL A 126 -48.35 11.03 -6.03
CA VAL A 126 -49.07 11.71 -7.11
C VAL A 126 -50.26 10.87 -7.58
N THR A 127 -50.10 9.56 -7.74
CA THR A 127 -51.22 8.66 -8.13
C THR A 127 -52.29 8.55 -7.05
N ALA A 128 -51.91 8.53 -5.77
CA ALA A 128 -52.88 8.55 -4.66
C ALA A 128 -53.69 9.87 -4.61
N SER A 129 -53.06 11.01 -4.86
CA SER A 129 -53.74 12.32 -4.88
C SER A 129 -54.68 12.51 -6.08
N VAL A 130 -54.38 11.87 -7.22
CA VAL A 130 -55.24 11.92 -8.42
C VAL A 130 -56.47 11.02 -8.27
N ASN A 131 -56.34 9.85 -7.63
CA ASN A 131 -57.45 8.92 -7.45
C ASN A 131 -58.41 9.27 -6.28
N SER A 132 -58.07 10.24 -5.43
CA SER A 132 -58.91 10.68 -4.30
C SER A 132 -59.73 11.96 -4.59
N LYS A 133 -59.84 12.39 -5.85
CA LYS A 133 -60.59 13.56 -6.32
C LYS A 133 -61.69 13.13 -7.28
#